data_AF-A0A5K1AR74-F1
#
_entry.id   AF-A0A5K1AR74-F1
#
_cell.length_a   1.000
_cell.length_b   1.000
_cell.length_c   1.000
_cell.angle_alpha   90.00
_cell.angle_beta   90.00
_cell.angle_gamma   90.00
#
_symmetry.space_group_name_H-M   'P 1'
#
loop_
_entity.id
_entity.type
_entity.pdbx_description
1 polymer ?
#
loop_
_entity_poly.entity_id
_entity_poly.type
_entity_poly.pdbx_seq_one_letter_code
_entity_poly.pdbx_strand_id
1 'polypeptide(L)' 'GTPLRLLQGILNPLQKFFADGCHLNRETGKEISKAGFSDVDLNMSFVPGLALLSPHVYGVAIK' A
#
# COMPACT_ATOMS: atom_id res chain seq x y z
N GLY A 1 7.56 9.88 -5.99
CA GLY A 1 7.57 8.48 -5.50
C GLY A 1 9.00 8.05 -5.24
N THR A 2 9.22 6.99 -4.45
CA THR A 2 10.56 6.42 -4.20
C THR A 2 11.03 5.57 -5.39
N PRO A 3 12.33 5.26 -5.53
CA PRO A 3 12.80 4.30 -6.54
C PRO A 3 12.10 2.94 -6.43
N LEU A 4 11.88 2.48 -5.20
CA LEU A 4 11.09 1.28 -4.91
C LEU A 4 9.67 1.39 -5.47
N ARG A 5 9.00 2.54 -5.29
CA ARG A 5 7.65 2.80 -5.83
C ARG A 5 7.61 2.73 -7.34
N LEU A 6 8.64 3.22 -8.02
CA LEU A 6 8.75 3.13 -9.48
C LEU A 6 8.88 1.66 -9.91
N LEU A 7 9.76 0.90 -9.27
CA LEU A 7 9.94 -0.52 -9.55
C LEU A 7 8.68 -1.35 -9.27
N GLN A 8 7.99 -1.09 -8.15
CA GLN A 8 6.68 -1.68 -7.85
C GLN A 8 5.66 -1.38 -8.96
N GLY A 9 5.69 -0.16 -9.52
CA GLY A 9 4.85 0.24 -10.65
C GLY A 9 5.13 -0.56 -11.93
N ILE A 10 6.41 -0.77 -12.25
CA ILE A 10 6.84 -1.57 -13.42
C ILE A 10 6.42 -3.04 -13.27
N LEU A 11 6.50 -3.60 -12.06
CA LEU A 11 6.20 -5.02 -11.79
C LEU A 11 4.72 -5.31 -11.51
N ASN A 12 3.89 -4.28 -11.35
CA ASN A 12 2.45 -4.45 -11.10
C ASN A 12 1.71 -5.30 -12.12
N PRO A 13 1.93 -5.18 -13.45
CA PRO A 13 1.20 -6.01 -14.41
C PRO A 13 1.41 -7.50 -14.13
N LEU A 14 2.65 -7.88 -13.77
CA LEU A 14 2.99 -9.24 -13.37
C LEU A 14 2.26 -9.65 -12.09
N GLN A 15 2.29 -8.80 -11.06
CA GLN A 15 1.55 -9.03 -9.81
C GLN A 15 0.05 -9.21 -10.05
N LYS A 16 -0.58 -8.35 -10.86
CA LYS A 16 -2.02 -8.43 -11.14
C LYS A 16 -2.38 -9.74 -11.82
N PHE A 17 -1.54 -10.18 -12.75
CA PHE A 17 -1.77 -11.40 -13.51
C PHE A 17 -1.69 -12.65 -12.63
N PHE A 18 -0.70 -12.72 -11.72
CA PHE A 18 -0.46 -13.91 -10.91
C PHE A 18 -1.07 -13.89 -9.51
N ALA A 19 -1.48 -12.73 -9.00
CA ALA A 19 -1.96 -12.58 -7.62
C ALA A 19 -3.35 -11.92 -7.58
N ASP A 20 -4.34 -12.49 -8.24
CA ASP A 20 -5.75 -12.07 -8.16
C ASP A 20 -5.98 -10.56 -8.36
N GLY A 21 -5.26 -9.93 -9.29
CA GLY A 21 -5.38 -8.48 -9.52
C GLY A 21 -4.76 -7.59 -8.44
N CYS A 22 -3.96 -8.16 -7.52
CA CYS A 22 -3.24 -7.40 -6.50
C CYS A 22 -2.25 -6.40 -7.12
N HIS A 23 -1.93 -5.35 -6.35
CA HIS A 23 -0.98 -4.31 -6.76
C HIS A 23 0.13 -4.20 -5.70
N LEU A 24 1.38 -4.09 -6.13
CA LEU A 24 2.52 -3.78 -5.27
C LEU A 24 2.51 -2.32 -4.81
N ASN A 25 1.86 -1.45 -5.59
CA ASN A 25 1.85 -0.01 -5.39
C ASN A 25 0.46 0.51 -4.92
N ARG A 26 -0.23 -0.23 -4.04
CA ARG A 26 -1.53 0.22 -3.48
C ARG A 26 -1.40 1.60 -2.83
N GLU A 27 -2.47 2.38 -2.90
CA GLU A 27 -2.62 3.66 -2.19
C GLU A 27 -3.62 3.53 -1.04
N THR A 28 -3.63 2.38 -0.35
CA THR A 28 -4.63 2.01 0.69
C THR A 28 -4.87 3.13 1.70
N GLY A 29 -3.81 3.76 2.21
CA GLY A 29 -3.98 4.83 3.20
C GLY A 29 -4.65 6.09 2.66
N LYS A 30 -4.41 6.42 1.40
CA LYS A 30 -5.08 7.54 0.72
C LYS A 30 -6.56 7.24 0.49
N GLU A 31 -6.89 6.01 0.12
CA GLU A 31 -8.29 5.59 -0.07
C GLU A 31 -9.04 5.57 1.27
N ILE A 32 -8.44 5.06 2.35
CA ILE A 32 -9.02 5.11 3.70
C ILE A 32 -9.25 6.56 4.15
N SER A 33 -8.28 7.44 3.95
CA SER A 33 -8.39 8.86 4.34
C SER A 33 -9.53 9.59 3.61
N LYS A 34 -9.95 9.08 2.46
CA LYS A 34 -11.05 9.65 1.65
C LYS A 34 -12.40 8.97 1.89
N ALA A 35 -12.43 7.87 2.65
CA ALA A 35 -13.61 7.03 2.80
C ALA A 35 -14.67 7.62 3.75
N GLY A 36 -14.43 8.79 4.35
CA GLY A 36 -15.42 9.51 5.17
C GLY A 36 -15.57 9.00 6.61
N PHE A 37 -14.53 8.36 7.15
CA PHE A 37 -14.43 8.05 8.57
C PHE A 37 -14.39 9.34 9.40
N SER A 38 -14.97 9.31 10.60
CA SER A 38 -14.98 10.45 11.53
C SER A 38 -13.60 10.73 12.12
N ASP A 39 -12.76 9.71 12.25
CA ASP A 39 -11.35 9.83 12.62
C ASP A 39 -10.51 8.73 11.96
N VAL A 40 -9.25 9.02 11.63
CA VAL A 40 -8.31 8.08 11.00
C VAL A 40 -6.91 8.29 11.58
N ASP A 41 -6.46 7.32 12.38
CA ASP A 41 -5.05 7.17 12.75
C ASP A 41 -4.37 6.25 11.73
N LEU A 42 -3.43 6.81 10.95
CA LEU A 42 -2.73 6.08 9.89
C LEU A 42 -1.22 6.23 10.02
N ASN A 43 -0.56 5.09 10.12
CA ASN A 43 0.89 4.99 10.28
C ASN A 43 1.51 4.17 9.15
N MET A 44 2.79 4.42 8.90
CA MET A 44 3.60 3.75 7.88
C MET A 44 4.85 3.17 8.53
N SER A 45 5.14 1.92 8.22
CA SER A 45 6.38 1.25 8.64
C SER A 45 7.04 0.54 7.48
N PHE A 46 8.33 0.29 7.63
CA PHE A 46 9.10 -0.57 6.74
C PHE A 46 9.37 -1.88 7.45
N VAL A 47 8.81 -2.97 6.94
CA VAL A 47 9.02 -4.30 7.50
C VAL A 47 10.24 -4.92 6.81
N PRO A 48 11.34 -5.21 7.55
CA PRO A 48 12.53 -5.83 6.98
C PRO A 48 12.22 -7.22 6.42
N GLY A 49 12.95 -7.64 5.38
CA GLY A 49 12.83 -8.99 4.81
C GLY A 49 11.70 -9.19 3.80
N LEU A 50 10.77 -8.23 3.63
CA LEU A 50 9.67 -8.33 2.68
C LEU A 50 9.97 -7.75 1.28
N ALA A 51 11.22 -7.34 1.02
CA ALA A 51 11.69 -6.84 -0.26
C ALA A 51 10.75 -5.78 -0.89
N LEU A 52 10.15 -6.05 -2.05
CA LEU A 52 9.23 -5.15 -2.74
C LEU A 52 7.96 -4.85 -1.95
N LEU A 53 7.63 -5.64 -0.94
CA LEU A 53 6.47 -5.47 -0.08
C LEU A 53 6.80 -4.73 1.22
N SER A 54 8.06 -4.36 1.46
CA SER A 54 8.51 -3.77 2.74
C SER A 54 7.68 -2.58 3.24
N PRO A 55 7.21 -1.63 2.41
CA PRO A 55 6.37 -0.54 2.89
C PRO A 55 4.96 -1.03 3.25
N HIS A 56 4.55 -0.82 4.50
CA HIS A 56 3.25 -1.22 5.03
C HIS A 56 2.54 -0.05 5.75
N VAL A 57 1.25 0.10 5.46
CA VAL A 57 0.34 0.96 6.23
C VAL A 57 -0.35 0.15 7.34
N TYR A 58 -0.59 0.76 8.50
CA TYR A 58 -1.40 0.19 9.59
C TYR A 58 -2.04 1.33 10.39
N GLY A 59 -3.06 1.02 11.20
CA GLY A 59 -3.75 2.01 12.03
C GLY A 59 -5.22 1.67 12.27
N VAL A 60 -5.99 2.66 12.71
CA VAL A 60 -7.42 2.53 13.05
C VAL A 60 -8.21 3.63 12.37
N ALA A 61 -9.38 3.29 11.83
CA ALA A 61 -10.34 4.25 11.31
C ALA A 61 -11.67 4.09 12.05
N ILE A 62 -12.25 5.20 12.52
CA ILE A 62 -13.48 5.25 13.32
C ILE A 62 -14.61 5.74 12.43
N LYS A 63 -15.73 5.02 12.44
CA LYS A 63 -16.94 5.41 11.71
C LYS A 63 -17.77 6.35 12.57
#